data_AF-A0A397U1U4-F1
#
_entry.id   AF-A0A397U1U4-F1
#
_cell.length_a   1.000
_cell.length_b   1.000
_cell.length_c   1.000
_cell.angle_alpha   90.00
_cell.angle_beta   90.00
_cell.angle_gamma   90.00
#
_symmetry.space_group_name_H-M   'P 1'
#
loop_
_entity.id
_entity.type
_entity.pdbx_description
1 polymer ?
#
loop_
_entity_poly.entity_id
_entity_poly.type
_entity_poly.pdbx_seq_one_letter_code
_entity_poly.pdbx_strand_id
1 'polypeptide(L)'
;MTQIDMLVLQISRISPHGVDPQMALPIEEFKPHFPPRITPQEIYSEILFNNNNYNRRTTKLPTAFDAYKLCYRREFALQNYNASEEMITSLAINSWGREPANVKEEYKRLLNEAKDLQQ
;
A
#
# COMPACT_ATOMS: atom_id res chain seq x y z
N MET A 1 25.97 6.88 6.92
CA MET A 1 25.07 5.75 7.24
C MET A 1 23.78 6.36 7.76
N THR A 2 22.69 6.25 7.00
CA THR A 2 21.44 6.96 7.31
C THR A 2 20.58 6.14 8.28
N GLN A 3 19.57 6.77 8.88
CA GLN A 3 18.58 6.06 9.70
C GLN A 3 17.87 4.93 8.90
N ILE A 4 17.85 5.05 7.57
CA ILE A 4 17.34 4.04 6.63
C ILE A 4 18.27 2.84 6.54
N ASP A 5 19.60 3.04 6.41
CA ASP A 5 20.60 1.95 6.47
C ASP A 5 20.47 1.12 7.75
N MET A 6 20.18 1.77 8.87
CA MET A 6 20.00 1.05 10.14
C MET A 6 18.68 0.29 10.20
N LEU A 7 17.60 0.80 9.60
CA LEU A 7 16.31 0.11 9.58
C LEU A 7 16.36 -1.11 8.65
N VAL A 8 16.92 -0.99 7.45
CA VAL A 8 17.08 -2.13 6.50
C VAL A 8 17.94 -3.25 7.11
N LEU A 9 18.92 -2.90 7.94
CA LEU A 9 19.76 -3.86 8.65
C LEU A 9 19.08 -4.51 9.88
N GLN A 10 18.04 -3.87 10.46
CA GLN A 10 17.25 -4.44 11.55
C GLN A 10 16.20 -5.45 11.04
N ILE A 11 15.67 -5.27 9.83
CA ILE A 11 14.70 -6.21 9.22
C ILE A 11 15.36 -7.53 8.82
N SER A 12 16.67 -7.55 8.58
CA SER A 12 17.44 -8.78 8.27
C SER A 12 17.65 -9.70 9.47
N ARG A 13 17.19 -9.35 10.68
CA ARG A 13 17.45 -10.10 11.93
C ARG A 13 16.24 -10.79 12.56
N ILE A 14 15.06 -10.74 11.92
CA ILE A 14 13.88 -11.53 12.34
C ILE A 14 13.84 -12.81 11.48
N SER A 15 14.56 -13.83 11.94
CA SER A 15 14.69 -15.20 11.36
C SER A 15 13.40 -16.05 11.59
N PRO A 16 13.26 -17.34 11.15
CA PRO A 16 13.92 -18.15 10.10
C PRO A 16 12.94 -19.20 9.47
N HIS A 17 12.17 -18.96 8.40
CA HIS A 17 11.60 -20.03 7.56
C HIS A 17 10.78 -19.46 6.40
N GLY A 18 11.15 -19.80 5.17
CA GLY A 18 10.21 -19.84 4.04
C GLY A 18 10.37 -18.82 2.92
N VAL A 19 11.41 -17.99 2.88
CA VAL A 19 11.77 -17.29 1.63
C VAL A 19 12.74 -18.16 0.85
N ASP A 20 12.27 -18.74 -0.26
CA ASP A 20 13.12 -19.40 -1.24
C ASP A 20 14.15 -18.39 -1.77
N PRO A 21 15.46 -18.64 -1.63
CA PRO A 21 16.51 -17.68 -1.96
C PRO A 21 16.67 -17.41 -3.45
N GLN A 22 15.85 -18.00 -4.33
CA GLN A 22 15.95 -17.81 -5.79
C GLN A 22 14.79 -17.02 -6.41
N MET A 23 13.87 -16.46 -5.62
CA MET A 23 12.69 -15.74 -6.15
C MET A 23 12.45 -14.34 -5.53
N ALA A 24 13.38 -13.84 -4.73
CA ALA A 24 13.32 -12.50 -4.17
C ALA A 24 13.71 -11.46 -5.23
N LEU A 25 12.72 -10.89 -5.93
CA LEU A 25 12.91 -9.57 -6.51
C LEU A 25 13.37 -8.64 -5.38
N PRO A 26 14.36 -7.76 -5.61
CA PRO A 26 14.75 -6.81 -4.58
C PRO A 26 13.50 -6.04 -4.15
N ILE A 27 13.19 -6.07 -2.86
CA ILE A 27 12.03 -5.39 -2.24
C ILE A 27 11.99 -3.90 -2.64
N GLU A 28 13.14 -3.36 -3.05
CA GLU A 28 13.35 -2.01 -3.57
C GLU A 28 12.65 -1.71 -4.92
N GLU A 29 12.27 -2.72 -5.70
CA GLU A 29 11.55 -2.54 -6.97
C GLU A 29 10.04 -2.78 -6.86
N PHE A 30 9.56 -3.09 -5.67
CA PHE A 30 8.15 -3.37 -5.47
C PHE A 30 7.34 -2.09 -5.64
N LYS A 31 6.52 -2.01 -6.70
CA LYS A 31 5.60 -0.90 -6.96
C LYS A 31 4.28 -1.41 -7.53
N PRO A 32 3.15 -0.78 -7.20
CA PRO A 32 1.87 -1.11 -7.81
C PRO A 32 1.91 -0.81 -9.30
N HIS A 33 1.31 -1.71 -10.06
CA HIS A 33 1.15 -1.51 -11.48
C HIS A 33 0.37 -0.22 -11.77
N PHE A 34 0.82 0.53 -12.78
CA PHE A 34 0.10 1.68 -13.34
C PHE A 34 -0.26 1.38 -14.80
N PRO A 35 -1.53 1.55 -15.24
CA PRO A 35 -2.66 2.05 -14.46
C PRO A 35 -3.06 1.10 -13.32
N PRO A 36 -3.63 1.66 -12.23
CA PRO A 36 -3.99 0.89 -11.06
C PRO A 36 -5.11 -0.11 -11.39
N ARG A 37 -4.93 -1.36 -10.95
CA ARG A 37 -5.93 -2.44 -11.13
C ARG A 37 -6.95 -2.48 -9.99
N ILE A 38 -7.36 -1.31 -9.52
CA ILE A 38 -8.36 -1.18 -8.47
C ILE A 38 -9.53 -0.36 -8.99
N THR A 39 -10.75 -0.79 -8.66
CA THR A 39 -11.97 -0.07 -9.05
C THR A 39 -12.44 0.85 -7.91
N PRO A 40 -13.23 1.90 -8.22
CA PRO A 40 -13.86 2.74 -7.19
C PRO A 40 -14.71 1.93 -6.21
N GLN A 41 -15.41 0.89 -6.67
CA GLN A 41 -16.21 0.00 -5.82
C GLN A 41 -15.35 -0.75 -4.79
N GLU A 42 -14.17 -1.19 -5.18
CA GLU A 42 -13.25 -1.88 -4.26
C GLU A 42 -12.60 -0.93 -3.27
N ILE A 43 -12.29 0.31 -3.68
CA ILE A 43 -11.89 1.38 -2.74
C ILE A 43 -13.02 1.64 -1.74
N TYR A 44 -14.27 1.72 -2.21
CA TYR A 44 -15.43 1.91 -1.34
C TYR A 44 -15.55 0.78 -0.31
N SER A 45 -15.58 -0.48 -0.75
CA SER A 45 -15.69 -1.65 0.14
C SER A 45 -14.56 -1.71 1.18
N GLU A 46 -13.31 -1.63 0.71
CA GLU A 46 -12.14 -1.93 1.54
C GLU A 46 -11.71 -0.77 2.43
N ILE A 47 -11.93 0.47 1.96
CA ILE A 47 -11.44 1.67 2.64
C ILE A 47 -12.60 2.46 3.25
N LEU A 48 -13.71 2.68 2.54
CA LEU A 48 -14.76 3.60 3.00
C LEU A 48 -15.81 2.90 3.88
N PHE A 49 -16.32 1.75 3.43
CA PHE A 49 -17.33 0.95 4.14
C PHE A 49 -16.73 0.30 5.39
N ASN A 50 -15.56 -0.33 5.26
CA ASN A 50 -14.87 -0.95 6.39
C ASN A 50 -14.37 0.07 7.43
N ASN A 51 -13.95 1.28 7.05
CA ASN A 51 -13.63 2.32 8.06
C ASN A 51 -14.87 2.79 8.82
N ASN A 52 -16.06 2.76 8.22
CA ASN A 52 -17.30 3.09 8.91
C ASN A 52 -17.62 2.08 10.04
N ASN A 53 -17.20 0.82 9.87
CA ASN A 53 -17.36 -0.25 10.87
C ASN A 53 -16.18 -0.36 11.85
N TYR A 54 -14.94 -0.26 11.37
CA TYR A 54 -13.72 -0.49 12.17
C TYR A 54 -13.22 0.77 12.89
N ASN A 55 -13.57 1.97 12.39
CA ASN A 55 -12.86 3.21 12.70
C ASN A 55 -13.74 4.38 13.18
N ARG A 56 -14.74 4.11 14.02
CA ARG A 56 -15.27 5.13 14.95
C ARG A 56 -14.19 5.74 15.86
N ARG A 57 -12.97 5.17 15.90
CA ARG A 57 -11.83 5.63 16.72
C ARG A 57 -10.80 6.50 15.98
N THR A 58 -10.76 6.54 14.65
CA THR A 58 -9.87 7.47 13.92
C THR A 58 -10.67 8.38 13.01
N THR A 59 -10.78 9.66 13.37
CA THR A 59 -11.44 10.74 12.62
C THR A 59 -10.74 11.11 11.30
N LYS A 60 -9.75 10.35 10.83
CA LYS A 60 -9.00 10.68 9.62
C LYS A 60 -9.75 10.22 8.39
N LEU A 61 -10.06 11.18 7.52
CA LEU A 61 -10.66 10.92 6.22
C LEU A 61 -9.67 10.15 5.33
N PRO A 62 -10.11 9.12 4.61
CA PRO A 62 -9.27 8.39 3.67
C PRO A 62 -8.81 9.30 2.53
N THR A 63 -7.55 9.09 2.15
CA THR A 63 -6.76 9.88 1.21
C THR A 63 -6.37 9.05 -0.01
N ALA A 64 -5.86 9.69 -1.06
CA ALA A 64 -5.40 8.98 -2.27
C ALA A 64 -4.26 7.98 -1.95
N PHE A 65 -3.49 8.25 -0.89
CA PHE A 65 -2.46 7.33 -0.41
C PHE A 65 -3.06 6.02 0.13
N ASP A 66 -4.25 6.03 0.73
CA ASP A 66 -4.89 4.82 1.23
C ASP A 66 -5.28 3.88 0.07
N ALA A 67 -5.78 4.44 -1.04
CA ALA A 67 -6.05 3.70 -2.27
C ALA A 67 -4.75 3.14 -2.89
N TYR A 68 -3.67 3.91 -2.85
CA TYR A 68 -2.34 3.47 -3.27
C TYR A 68 -1.80 2.32 -2.41
N LYS A 69 -1.90 2.44 -1.09
CA LYS A 69 -1.47 1.41 -0.12
C LYS A 69 -2.25 0.10 -0.30
N LEU A 70 -3.55 0.19 -0.63
CA LEU A 70 -4.37 -0.97 -0.95
C LEU A 70 -3.87 -1.70 -2.21
N CYS A 71 -3.48 -0.97 -3.25
CA CYS A 71 -2.83 -1.59 -4.42
C CYS A 71 -1.51 -2.25 -4.04
N TYR A 72 -0.69 -1.60 -3.21
CA TYR A 72 0.54 -2.19 -2.66
C TYR A 72 0.26 -3.55 -1.99
N ARG A 73 -0.70 -3.57 -1.05
CA ARG A 73 -1.07 -4.78 -0.32
C ARG A 73 -1.51 -5.92 -1.26
N ARG A 74 -2.26 -5.59 -2.32
CA ARG A 74 -2.72 -6.57 -3.31
C ARG A 74 -1.58 -7.17 -4.11
N GLU A 75 -0.65 -6.36 -4.55
CA GLU A 75 0.51 -6.85 -5.27
C GLU A 75 1.34 -7.79 -4.36
N PHE A 76 1.46 -7.46 -3.06
CA PHE A 76 2.23 -8.28 -2.11
C PHE A 76 1.57 -9.64 -1.96
N ALA A 77 0.23 -9.64 -1.86
CA ALA A 77 -0.57 -10.86 -1.84
C ALA A 77 -0.44 -11.68 -3.14
N LEU A 78 -0.42 -11.03 -4.32
CA LEU A 78 -0.23 -11.70 -5.61
C LEU A 78 1.14 -12.39 -5.71
N GLN A 79 2.16 -11.82 -5.08
CA GLN A 79 3.50 -12.39 -5.03
C GLN A 79 3.70 -13.37 -3.86
N ASN A 80 2.63 -13.71 -3.13
CA ASN A 80 2.64 -14.58 -1.94
C ASN A 80 3.60 -14.10 -0.83
N TYR A 81 3.91 -12.81 -0.79
CA TYR A 81 4.68 -12.23 0.29
C TYR A 81 3.79 -11.95 1.50
N ASN A 82 4.11 -12.58 2.63
CA ASN A 82 3.50 -12.27 3.90
C ASN A 82 4.20 -11.05 4.52
N ALA A 83 3.78 -9.85 4.12
CA ALA A 83 4.34 -8.60 4.63
C ALA A 83 3.46 -8.00 5.74
N SER A 84 4.09 -7.58 6.83
CA SER A 84 3.42 -6.85 7.92
C SER A 84 2.89 -5.50 7.42
N GLU A 85 1.78 -5.03 7.99
CA GLU A 85 1.19 -3.73 7.66
C GLU A 85 2.18 -2.56 7.85
N GLU A 86 3.07 -2.63 8.85
CA GLU A 86 4.14 -1.64 9.04
C GLU A 86 5.10 -1.61 7.84
N MET A 87 5.55 -2.77 7.35
CA MET A 87 6.44 -2.88 6.20
C MET A 87 5.78 -2.34 4.93
N ILE A 88 4.52 -2.72 4.67
CA ILE A 88 3.75 -2.23 3.53
C ILE A 88 3.61 -0.70 3.60
N THR A 89 3.29 -0.17 4.78
CA THR A 89 3.13 1.27 4.98
C THR A 89 4.44 2.02 4.73
N SER A 90 5.56 1.54 5.27
CA SER A 90 6.88 2.17 5.04
C SER A 90 7.28 2.18 3.56
N LEU A 91 7.11 1.05 2.87
CA LEU A 91 7.43 0.95 1.44
C LEU A 91 6.51 1.84 0.60
N ALA A 92 5.21 1.81 0.88
CA ALA A 92 4.23 2.63 0.18
C ALA A 92 4.51 4.14 0.36
N ILE A 93 4.87 4.60 1.57
CA ILE A 93 5.20 6.02 1.81
C ILE A 93 6.39 6.45 0.95
N ASN A 94 7.47 5.65 0.94
CA ASN A 94 8.67 5.97 0.17
C ASN A 94 8.35 6.04 -1.34
N SER A 95 7.61 5.07 -1.87
CA SER A 95 7.26 5.04 -3.28
C SER A 95 6.30 6.16 -3.65
N TRP A 96 5.25 6.39 -2.84
CA TRP A 96 4.31 7.51 -3.03
C TRP A 96 5.02 8.87 -3.06
N GLY A 97 6.07 9.06 -2.24
CA GLY A 97 6.89 10.27 -2.27
C GLY A 97 7.54 10.53 -3.64
N ARG A 98 7.94 9.46 -4.34
CA ARG A 98 8.62 9.50 -5.64
C ARG A 98 7.69 9.44 -6.85
N GLU A 99 6.44 9.02 -6.65
CA GLU A 99 5.46 8.89 -7.74
C GLU A 99 5.19 10.25 -8.42
N PRO A 100 5.05 10.26 -9.75
CA PRO A 100 4.75 11.47 -10.51
C PRO A 100 3.31 11.94 -10.25
N ALA A 101 3.05 13.21 -10.53
CA ALA A 101 1.78 13.86 -10.24
C ALA A 101 0.58 13.14 -10.88
N ASN A 102 0.71 12.73 -12.15
CA ASN A 102 -0.36 12.06 -12.90
C ASN A 102 -0.81 10.76 -12.23
N VAL A 103 0.10 10.02 -11.58
CA VAL A 103 -0.26 8.80 -10.86
C VAL A 103 -1.07 9.15 -9.61
N LYS A 104 -0.60 10.14 -8.84
CA LYS A 104 -1.29 10.62 -7.64
C LYS A 104 -2.70 11.14 -7.96
N GLU A 105 -2.84 11.82 -9.09
CA GLU A 105 -4.11 12.33 -9.59
C GLU A 105 -5.08 11.22 -9.97
N GLU A 106 -4.61 10.13 -10.59
CA GLU A 106 -5.44 8.95 -10.90
C GLU A 106 -6.01 8.32 -9.61
N TYR A 107 -5.17 8.10 -8.59
CA TYR A 107 -5.66 7.59 -7.29
C TYR A 107 -6.62 8.55 -6.60
N LYS A 108 -6.43 9.86 -6.76
CA LYS A 108 -7.36 10.88 -6.26
C LYS A 108 -8.70 10.82 -7.00
N ARG A 109 -8.69 10.64 -8.33
CA ARG A 109 -9.91 10.47 -9.15
C ARG A 109 -10.69 9.25 -8.68
N LEU A 110 -10.03 8.09 -8.60
CA LEU A 110 -10.64 6.83 -8.16
C LEU A 110 -11.24 6.92 -6.76
N LEU A 111 -10.56 7.59 -5.83
CA LEU A 111 -11.08 7.82 -4.48
C LEU A 111 -12.32 8.74 -4.50
N ASN A 112 -12.34 9.76 -5.35
CA ASN A 112 -13.49 10.64 -5.47
C ASN A 112 -14.70 9.89 -6.05
N GLU A 113 -14.49 9.09 -7.10
CA GLU A 113 -15.51 8.21 -7.66
C GLU A 113 -16.03 7.22 -6.60
N ALA A 114 -15.15 6.67 -5.76
CA ALA A 114 -15.55 5.77 -4.67
C ALA A 114 -16.39 6.46 -3.59
N LYS A 115 -16.12 7.75 -3.32
CA LYS A 115 -16.92 8.56 -2.38
C LYS A 115 -18.29 8.90 -2.96
N ASP A 116 -18.41 9.05 -4.28
CA ASP A 116 -19.69 9.29 -4.94
C ASP A 116 -20.66 8.10 -4.75
N LEU A 117 -20.12 6.87 -4.69
CA LEU A 117 -20.90 5.66 -4.37
C LEU A 117 -21.51 5.64 -2.95
N GLN A 118 -21.16 6.59 -2.07
CA GLN A 118 -21.78 6.75 -0.75
C GLN A 118 -23.07 7.56 -0.77
N GLN A 119 -23.33 8.32 -1.84
CA GLN A 119 -24.51 9.19 -1.99
C GLN A 119 -25.75 8.36 -2.35
#